data_AF-A0A9P5QPI3-F1
#
_entry.id   AF-A0A9P5QPI3-F1
#
_cell.length_a   1.000
_cell.length_b   1.000
_cell.length_c   1.000
_cell.angle_alpha   90.00
_cell.angle_beta   90.00
_cell.angle_gamma   90.00
#
_symmetry.space_group_name_H-M   'P 1'
#
loop_
_entity.id
_entity.type
_entity.pdbx_description
1 polymer ?
#
loop_
_entity_poly.entity_id
_entity_poly.type
_entity_poly.pdbx_seq_one_letter_code
_entity_poly.pdbx_strand_id
1 'polypeptide(L)'
;MPPKIHDSTTTLTELVDLDLTDYEEKQQQLKPPVKPLKKSELWAWYIQNGTYCGYGWVASSLMIPLLIQDMASKAGVEASNHSIPCNTTVPGFKCVTPILGHYLEPGTISLYISSLSSVLSFFVSLSISAVADHGFLGCINALCFFIIQSPSLFWVGAILSPLGWAFFNVCGVFSHSYLPLYGRAHPEVLAAEARGDSLHTVRKIEEQKINDISAYSVAVGNIGAVLINGVCIGISVGMHETSLSLEIAIAFTGVWWLMWTLIVSPWLDARPNEPLPKGTNWILHSWKKTYETVTSFKKLSEIFKFMIAWFILSDGINTIPAIHYVILYRELSFTHAHSLIISVLLAIMASLGAYIFMFIRRLGPLVTGLIYTATHDYRKAFWFPLGLIALGVLILLSVDVDLGKDQARQFARDKREARHQLEKFSN
;
A
#
# COMPACT_ATOMS: atom_id res chain seq x y z
N MET A 1 37.70 60.71 -13.66
CA MET A 1 38.01 59.29 -13.40
C MET A 1 36.83 58.71 -12.62
N PRO A 2 35.84 58.08 -13.27
CA PRO A 2 34.72 57.47 -12.57
C PRO A 2 35.13 56.07 -12.03
N PRO A 3 34.46 55.56 -10.99
CA PRO A 3 34.86 54.34 -10.29
C PRO A 3 34.52 53.09 -11.11
N LYS A 4 35.38 52.07 -10.99
CA LYS A 4 35.22 50.76 -11.63
C LYS A 4 34.03 50.02 -11.01
N ILE A 5 33.09 49.63 -11.85
CA ILE A 5 32.00 48.70 -11.55
C ILE A 5 32.64 47.30 -11.49
N HIS A 6 32.56 46.65 -10.33
CA HIS A 6 32.94 45.26 -10.16
C HIS A 6 31.94 44.37 -10.90
N ASP A 7 32.45 43.44 -11.71
CA ASP A 7 31.69 42.42 -12.44
C ASP A 7 30.76 41.64 -11.51
N SER A 8 29.45 41.88 -11.67
CA SER A 8 28.37 41.09 -11.08
C SER A 8 27.75 40.21 -12.16
N THR A 9 28.43 39.13 -12.53
CA THR A 9 27.81 37.98 -13.21
C THR A 9 27.35 36.97 -12.15
N THR A 10 26.39 37.38 -11.31
CA THR A 10 25.52 36.42 -10.62
C THR A 10 24.51 35.96 -11.65
N THR A 11 24.48 34.67 -11.98
CA THR A 11 23.58 34.18 -13.03
C THR A 11 22.12 34.39 -12.59
N LEU A 12 21.22 34.72 -13.54
CA LEU A 12 19.78 34.91 -13.26
C LEU A 12 19.18 33.71 -12.51
N THR A 13 19.72 32.51 -12.76
CA THR A 13 19.39 31.26 -12.08
C THR A 13 19.78 31.28 -10.60
N GLU A 14 20.99 31.73 -10.26
CA GLU A 14 21.42 31.88 -8.86
C GLU A 14 20.61 32.94 -8.11
N LEU A 15 20.22 34.03 -8.79
CA LEU A 15 19.36 35.06 -8.20
C LEU A 15 17.94 34.55 -7.94
N VAL A 16 17.38 33.72 -8.84
CA VAL A 16 16.07 33.09 -8.65
C VAL A 16 16.11 32.02 -7.55
N ASP A 17 17.19 31.23 -7.47
CA ASP A 17 17.37 30.24 -6.40
C ASP A 17 17.54 30.92 -5.03
N LEU A 18 18.28 32.05 -4.97
CA LEU A 18 18.43 32.87 -3.76
C LEU A 18 17.08 33.46 -3.29
N ASP A 19 16.29 34.00 -4.21
CA ASP A 19 14.99 34.64 -3.89
C ASP A 19 13.94 33.58 -3.47
N LEU A 20 14.00 32.37 -4.06
CA LEU A 20 13.21 31.21 -3.62
C LEU A 20 13.60 30.77 -2.21
N THR A 21 14.91 30.66 -1.91
CA THR A 21 15.35 30.30 -0.55
C THR A 21 14.95 31.34 0.49
N ASP A 22 15.02 32.64 0.17
CA ASP A 22 14.66 33.73 1.09
C ASP A 22 13.12 33.81 1.30
N TYR A 23 12.33 33.52 0.26
CA TYR A 23 10.88 33.39 0.37
C TYR A 23 10.47 32.16 1.21
N GLU A 24 11.16 31.03 1.02
CA GLU A 24 10.93 29.79 1.77
C GLU A 24 11.36 29.91 3.24
N GLU A 25 12.47 30.59 3.54
CA GLU A 25 12.89 30.90 4.92
C GLU A 25 11.86 31.79 5.63
N LYS A 26 11.34 32.82 4.95
CA LYS A 26 10.25 33.65 5.49
C LYS A 26 8.98 32.83 5.75
N GLN A 27 8.60 31.96 4.83
CA GLN A 27 7.45 31.05 4.99
C GLN A 27 7.64 30.06 6.15
N GLN A 28 8.88 29.63 6.43
CA GLN A 28 9.18 28.70 7.52
C GLN A 28 9.19 29.39 8.88
N GLN A 29 9.64 30.65 8.97
CA GLN A 29 9.51 31.48 10.17
C GLN A 29 8.06 31.85 10.52
N LEU A 30 7.16 31.85 9.52
CA LEU A 30 5.73 32.14 9.68
C LEU A 30 4.90 30.93 10.17
N LYS A 31 5.47 29.72 10.27
CA LYS A 31 4.73 28.55 10.75
C LYS A 31 4.53 28.61 12.27
N PRO A 32 3.32 28.33 12.78
CA PRO A 32 3.09 28.29 14.22
C PRO A 32 3.98 27.22 14.88
N PRO A 33 4.41 27.42 16.14
CA PRO A 33 5.31 26.51 16.84
C PRO A 33 4.68 25.11 16.92
N VAL A 34 5.35 24.14 16.29
CA VAL A 34 4.90 22.75 16.25
C VAL A 34 5.28 22.07 17.57
N LYS A 35 4.30 21.48 18.25
CA LYS A 35 4.55 20.72 19.48
C LYS A 35 5.51 19.54 19.20
N PRO A 36 6.59 19.38 19.99
CA PRO A 36 7.57 18.31 19.77
C PRO A 36 6.91 16.94 19.88
N LEU A 37 7.34 16.01 19.01
CA LEU A 37 6.83 14.64 18.96
C LEU A 37 7.21 13.86 20.22
N LYS A 38 6.22 13.30 20.92
CA LYS A 38 6.45 12.42 22.05
C LYS A 38 6.85 11.01 21.58
N LYS A 39 7.64 10.31 22.38
CA LYS A 39 7.95 8.89 22.15
C LYS A 39 6.68 8.01 22.20
N SER A 40 5.70 8.37 23.02
CA SER A 40 4.41 7.66 23.11
C SER A 40 3.62 7.76 21.81
N GLU A 41 3.56 8.95 21.19
CA GLU A 41 2.90 9.15 19.89
C GLU A 41 3.58 8.35 18.78
N LEU A 42 4.91 8.24 18.81
CA LEU A 42 5.67 7.48 17.82
C LEU A 42 5.42 5.97 17.95
N TRP A 43 5.45 5.43 19.18
CA TRP A 43 5.10 4.03 19.42
C TRP A 43 3.63 3.72 19.12
N ALA A 44 2.74 4.66 19.42
CA ALA A 44 1.34 4.58 19.03
C ALA A 44 1.17 4.40 17.53
N TRP A 45 1.85 5.24 16.74
CA TRP A 45 1.81 5.14 15.29
C TRP A 45 2.39 3.81 14.75
N TYR A 46 3.49 3.31 15.33
CA TYR A 46 4.05 2.00 14.97
C TYR A 46 3.10 0.84 15.27
N ILE A 47 2.51 0.81 16.47
CA ILE A 47 1.56 -0.24 16.88
C ILE A 47 0.27 -0.15 16.06
N GLN A 48 -0.20 1.06 15.76
CA GLN A 48 -1.34 1.28 14.87
C GLN A 48 -1.05 0.66 13.49
N ASN A 49 0.13 0.90 12.91
CA ASN A 49 0.49 0.29 11.63
C ASN A 49 0.57 -1.25 11.72
N GLY A 50 1.15 -1.80 12.79
CA GLY A 50 1.22 -3.24 13.07
C GLY A 50 -0.13 -3.94 13.14
N THR A 51 -1.15 -3.23 13.63
CA THR A 51 -2.45 -3.81 13.97
C THR A 51 -3.47 -3.62 12.85
N TYR A 52 -3.47 -2.44 12.24
CA TYR A 52 -4.24 -2.13 11.03
C TYR A 52 -3.81 -2.98 9.82
N CYS A 53 -2.51 -3.26 9.64
CA CYS A 53 -2.03 -4.14 8.57
C CYS A 53 -2.66 -5.54 8.61
N GLY A 54 -3.06 -6.03 9.78
CA GLY A 54 -3.70 -7.33 9.94
C GLY A 54 -5.03 -7.44 9.20
N TYR A 55 -5.92 -6.45 9.35
CA TYR A 55 -7.19 -6.47 8.62
C TYR A 55 -6.99 -6.22 7.12
N GLY A 56 -6.10 -5.30 6.73
CA GLY A 56 -5.86 -4.97 5.32
C GLY A 56 -5.24 -6.11 4.52
N TRP A 57 -4.09 -6.61 4.97
CA TRP A 57 -3.30 -7.59 4.22
C TRP A 57 -3.76 -9.02 4.47
N VAL A 58 -4.15 -9.37 5.71
CA VAL A 58 -4.52 -10.75 6.04
C VAL A 58 -6.00 -10.98 5.79
N ALA A 59 -6.89 -10.18 6.38
CA ALA A 59 -8.31 -10.39 6.16
C ALA A 59 -8.75 -9.96 4.76
N SER A 60 -8.57 -8.70 4.39
CA SER A 60 -9.17 -8.12 3.19
C SER A 60 -8.52 -8.58 1.89
N SER A 61 -7.20 -8.73 1.87
CA SER A 61 -6.47 -9.12 0.65
C SER A 61 -6.38 -10.63 0.45
N LEU A 62 -6.63 -11.43 1.50
CA LEU A 62 -6.44 -12.88 1.47
C LEU A 62 -7.68 -13.64 1.93
N MET A 63 -8.06 -13.52 3.20
CA MET A 63 -9.09 -14.38 3.77
C MET A 63 -10.50 -14.09 3.22
N ILE A 64 -10.83 -12.83 2.98
CA ILE A 64 -12.13 -12.42 2.45
C ILE A 64 -12.32 -12.92 1.01
N PRO A 65 -11.38 -12.70 0.07
CA PRO A 65 -11.43 -13.32 -1.25
C PRO A 65 -11.53 -14.85 -1.20
N LEU A 66 -10.74 -15.50 -0.32
CA LEU A 66 -10.76 -16.95 -0.14
C LEU A 66 -12.11 -17.44 0.41
N LEU A 67 -12.68 -16.76 1.41
CA LEU A 67 -13.98 -17.08 1.99
C LEU A 67 -15.11 -16.94 0.95
N ILE A 68 -15.13 -15.82 0.22
CA ILE A 68 -16.12 -15.58 -0.84
C ILE A 68 -16.01 -16.67 -1.91
N GLN A 69 -14.78 -17.04 -2.28
CA GLN A 69 -14.52 -18.07 -3.27
C GLN A 69 -14.95 -19.46 -2.79
N ASP A 70 -14.64 -19.85 -1.54
CA ASP A 70 -15.07 -21.12 -0.94
C ASP A 70 -16.60 -21.18 -0.84
N MET A 71 -17.25 -20.10 -0.38
CA MET A 71 -18.71 -19.99 -0.30
C MET A 71 -19.38 -20.05 -1.67
N ALA A 72 -18.87 -19.31 -2.65
CA ALA A 72 -19.38 -19.32 -4.01
C ALA A 72 -19.20 -20.69 -4.67
N SER A 73 -18.10 -21.40 -4.38
CA SER A 73 -17.87 -22.77 -4.87
C SER A 73 -18.90 -23.74 -4.28
N LYS A 74 -19.20 -23.62 -2.98
CA LYS A 74 -20.22 -24.45 -2.28
C LYS A 74 -21.66 -24.15 -2.70
N ALA A 75 -21.95 -22.91 -3.09
CA ALA A 75 -23.23 -22.49 -3.65
C ALA A 75 -23.35 -22.77 -5.16
N GLY A 76 -22.25 -23.18 -5.80
CA GLY A 76 -22.16 -23.37 -7.24
C GLY A 76 -22.58 -24.75 -7.73
N VAL A 77 -22.58 -24.88 -9.05
CA VAL A 77 -22.86 -26.11 -9.79
C VAL A 77 -21.63 -26.54 -10.57
N GLU A 78 -21.60 -27.79 -11.02
CA GLU A 78 -20.48 -28.30 -11.82
C GLU A 78 -20.45 -27.64 -13.22
N ALA A 79 -19.26 -27.27 -13.70
CA ALA A 79 -19.08 -26.58 -14.98
C ALA A 79 -19.45 -27.45 -16.20
N SER A 80 -19.32 -28.78 -16.07
CA SER A 80 -19.72 -29.75 -17.11
C SER A 80 -21.23 -29.93 -17.17
N ASN A 81 -21.90 -29.87 -16.01
CA ASN A 81 -23.34 -30.04 -15.89
C ASN A 81 -23.91 -29.12 -14.81
N HIS A 82 -24.52 -28.02 -15.26
CA HIS A 82 -25.09 -27.00 -14.40
C HIS A 82 -26.29 -27.46 -13.53
N SER A 83 -26.73 -28.72 -13.66
CA SER A 83 -27.80 -29.29 -12.83
C SER A 83 -27.28 -30.00 -11.57
N ILE A 84 -25.97 -30.26 -11.48
CA ILE A 84 -25.36 -31.01 -10.38
C ILE A 84 -24.68 -30.03 -9.42
N PRO A 85 -24.95 -30.12 -8.09
CA PRO A 85 -24.23 -29.34 -7.09
C PRO A 85 -22.73 -29.63 -7.15
N CYS A 86 -21.91 -28.59 -7.04
CA CYS A 86 -20.48 -28.77 -7.18
C CYS A 86 -19.88 -29.52 -5.97
N ASN A 87 -19.05 -30.54 -6.25
CA ASN A 87 -18.33 -31.25 -5.20
C ASN A 87 -16.94 -30.64 -4.96
N THR A 88 -16.81 -29.81 -3.93
CA THR A 88 -15.56 -29.13 -3.56
C THR A 88 -14.54 -30.03 -2.85
N THR A 89 -14.86 -31.32 -2.62
CA THR A 89 -13.94 -32.27 -1.95
C THR A 89 -13.00 -32.98 -2.92
N VAL A 90 -13.25 -32.89 -4.23
CA VAL A 90 -12.45 -33.55 -5.26
C VAL A 90 -11.37 -32.57 -5.77
N PRO A 91 -10.07 -32.95 -5.80
CA PRO A 91 -9.02 -32.08 -6.31
C PRO A 91 -9.25 -31.74 -7.79
N GLY A 92 -9.06 -30.46 -8.16
CA GLY A 92 -9.28 -29.95 -9.52
C GLY A 92 -10.76 -29.70 -9.90
N PHE A 93 -11.66 -29.55 -8.92
CA PHE A 93 -13.07 -29.29 -9.17
C PHE A 93 -13.31 -28.01 -10.00
N LYS A 94 -14.14 -28.10 -11.04
CA LYS A 94 -14.56 -26.94 -11.84
C LYS A 94 -15.98 -26.54 -11.47
N CYS A 95 -16.14 -25.67 -10.48
CA CYS A 95 -17.44 -25.08 -10.14
C CYS A 95 -17.69 -23.79 -10.93
N VAL A 96 -18.96 -23.52 -11.23
CA VAL A 96 -19.47 -22.22 -11.66
C VAL A 96 -20.66 -21.83 -10.79
N THR A 97 -20.76 -20.55 -10.44
CA THR A 97 -21.84 -20.01 -9.61
C THR A 97 -22.74 -19.12 -10.47
N PRO A 98 -24.06 -19.33 -10.47
CA PRO A 98 -24.98 -18.47 -11.21
C PRO A 98 -25.11 -17.11 -10.54
N ILE A 99 -24.76 -16.04 -11.26
CA ILE A 99 -24.90 -14.65 -10.83
C ILE A 99 -25.51 -13.84 -11.97
N LEU A 100 -26.62 -13.15 -11.70
CA LEU A 100 -27.30 -12.26 -12.64
C LEU A 100 -27.55 -12.90 -14.03
N GLY A 101 -27.90 -14.20 -14.05
CA GLY A 101 -28.17 -14.94 -15.29
C GLY A 101 -26.92 -15.45 -16.03
N HIS A 102 -25.71 -15.19 -15.52
CA HIS A 102 -24.45 -15.70 -16.06
C HIS A 102 -23.79 -16.68 -15.09
N TYR A 103 -23.07 -17.66 -15.63
CA TYR A 103 -22.26 -18.58 -14.84
C TYR A 103 -20.85 -18.04 -14.74
N LEU A 104 -20.42 -17.72 -13.53
CA LEU A 104 -19.09 -17.17 -13.25
C LEU A 104 -18.29 -18.15 -12.40
N GLU A 105 -16.98 -18.18 -12.63
CA GLU A 105 -16.07 -18.93 -11.77
C GLU A 105 -15.94 -18.24 -10.40
N PRO A 106 -15.98 -18.98 -9.28
CA PRO A 106 -15.83 -18.44 -7.91
C PRO A 106 -14.63 -17.49 -7.72
N GLY A 107 -13.48 -17.80 -8.33
CA GLY A 107 -12.30 -16.93 -8.28
C GLY A 107 -12.46 -15.63 -9.08
N THR A 108 -13.25 -15.64 -10.15
CA THR A 108 -13.58 -14.40 -10.90
C THR A 108 -14.52 -13.52 -10.07
N ILE A 109 -15.44 -14.12 -9.32
CA ILE A 109 -16.37 -13.42 -8.43
C ILE A 109 -15.61 -12.64 -7.35
N SER A 110 -14.62 -13.27 -6.71
CA SER A 110 -13.79 -12.61 -5.70
C SER A 110 -13.00 -11.44 -6.30
N LEU A 111 -12.42 -11.59 -7.50
CA LEU A 111 -11.70 -10.51 -8.19
C LEU A 111 -12.60 -9.32 -8.57
N TYR A 112 -13.83 -9.57 -9.02
CA TYR A 112 -14.80 -8.50 -9.30
C TYR A 112 -15.21 -7.75 -8.04
N ILE A 113 -15.42 -8.46 -6.93
CA ILE A 113 -15.71 -7.83 -5.64
C ILE A 113 -14.53 -6.99 -5.17
N SER A 114 -13.30 -7.51 -5.24
CA SER A 114 -12.09 -6.74 -4.92
C SER A 114 -11.94 -5.48 -5.79
N SER A 115 -12.29 -5.56 -7.08
CA SER A 115 -12.28 -4.40 -7.98
C SER A 115 -13.34 -3.36 -7.58
N LEU A 116 -14.55 -3.81 -7.26
CA LEU A 116 -15.62 -2.94 -6.75
C LEU A 116 -15.21 -2.28 -5.42
N SER A 117 -14.54 -3.01 -4.54
CA SER A 117 -13.98 -2.51 -3.28
C SER A 117 -13.03 -1.34 -3.54
N SER A 118 -12.08 -1.48 -4.48
CA SER A 118 -11.14 -0.41 -4.84
C SER A 118 -11.86 0.84 -5.36
N VAL A 119 -12.85 0.68 -6.24
CA VAL A 119 -13.64 1.81 -6.78
C VAL A 119 -14.43 2.51 -5.67
N LEU A 120 -15.10 1.76 -4.80
CA LEU A 120 -15.86 2.33 -3.70
C LEU A 120 -14.92 3.08 -2.72
N SER A 121 -13.76 2.49 -2.41
CA SER A 121 -12.79 3.10 -1.51
C SER A 121 -12.22 4.42 -2.04
N PHE A 122 -12.09 4.56 -3.36
CA PHE A 122 -11.68 5.82 -3.98
C PHE A 122 -12.71 6.92 -3.71
N PHE A 123 -13.99 6.68 -4.00
CA PHE A 123 -15.04 7.69 -3.78
C PHE A 123 -15.26 8.02 -2.30
N VAL A 124 -15.20 7.01 -1.43
CA VAL A 124 -15.37 7.20 0.01
C VAL A 124 -14.19 7.98 0.60
N SER A 125 -12.95 7.62 0.23
CA SER A 125 -11.74 8.33 0.69
C SER A 125 -11.73 9.79 0.24
N LEU A 126 -12.14 10.08 -0.99
CA LEU A 126 -12.26 11.47 -1.50
C LEU A 126 -13.35 12.27 -0.77
N SER A 127 -14.47 11.63 -0.41
CA SER A 127 -15.60 12.32 0.20
C SER A 127 -15.37 12.61 1.69
N ILE A 128 -14.65 11.74 2.40
CA ILE A 128 -14.48 11.76 3.85
C ILE A 128 -13.12 12.34 4.28
N SER A 129 -12.25 12.72 3.33
CA SER A 129 -10.90 13.29 3.58
C SER A 129 -10.85 14.46 4.59
N ALA A 130 -11.99 15.09 4.91
CA ALA A 130 -12.09 16.20 5.85
C ALA A 130 -12.62 15.85 7.26
N VAL A 131 -13.13 14.63 7.55
CA VAL A 131 -13.90 14.36 8.79
C VAL A 131 -13.47 13.09 9.57
N ALA A 132 -12.29 12.54 9.34
CA ALA A 132 -11.96 11.23 9.91
C ALA A 132 -11.42 11.22 11.34
N ASP A 133 -12.27 11.64 12.27
CA ASP A 133 -12.09 11.38 13.70
C ASP A 133 -12.87 10.13 14.18
N HIS A 134 -13.52 9.37 13.28
CA HIS A 134 -14.40 8.23 13.64
C HIS A 134 -13.98 6.91 12.97
N GLY A 135 -12.84 6.35 13.40
CA GLY A 135 -12.26 5.10 12.86
C GLY A 135 -12.94 3.79 13.29
N PHE A 136 -14.06 3.83 14.02
CA PHE A 136 -14.67 2.63 14.63
C PHE A 136 -15.50 1.77 13.66
N LEU A 137 -15.94 2.32 12.52
CA LEU A 137 -16.85 1.65 11.60
C LEU A 137 -16.22 0.43 10.88
N GLY A 138 -14.91 0.47 10.61
CA GLY A 138 -14.20 -0.64 9.96
C GLY A 138 -14.12 -1.91 10.82
N CYS A 139 -13.98 -1.74 12.14
CA CYS A 139 -13.94 -2.85 13.09
C CYS A 139 -15.29 -3.56 13.19
N ILE A 140 -16.39 -2.80 13.20
CA ILE A 140 -17.75 -3.34 13.23
C ILE A 140 -18.03 -4.13 11.93
N ASN A 141 -17.60 -3.61 10.78
CA ASN A 141 -17.77 -4.30 9.50
C ASN A 141 -17.07 -5.67 9.45
N ALA A 142 -15.88 -5.79 10.05
CA ALA A 142 -15.16 -7.07 10.14
C ALA A 142 -15.93 -8.13 10.95
N LEU A 143 -16.67 -7.72 11.99
CA LEU A 143 -17.51 -8.61 12.79
C LEU A 143 -18.76 -9.08 12.04
N CYS A 144 -19.26 -8.28 11.08
CA CYS A 144 -20.44 -8.63 10.28
C CYS A 144 -20.22 -9.80 9.32
N PHE A 145 -18.98 -10.24 9.07
CA PHE A 145 -18.71 -11.42 8.22
C PHE A 145 -19.26 -12.73 8.79
N PHE A 146 -19.56 -12.80 10.11
CA PHE A 146 -20.28 -13.91 10.75
C PHE A 146 -21.72 -14.11 10.24
N ILE A 147 -22.28 -13.15 9.49
CA ILE A 147 -23.62 -13.27 8.93
C ILE A 147 -23.64 -14.27 7.76
N ILE A 148 -22.49 -14.57 7.14
CA ILE A 148 -22.43 -15.38 5.92
C ILE A 148 -22.90 -16.81 6.22
N GLN A 149 -22.30 -17.56 7.16
CA GLN A 149 -22.68 -18.88 7.75
C GLN A 149 -23.22 -19.99 6.83
N SER A 150 -24.14 -19.67 5.92
CA SER A 150 -24.64 -20.46 4.81
C SER A 150 -24.04 -20.02 3.45
N PRO A 151 -23.71 -20.97 2.55
CA PRO A 151 -23.25 -20.65 1.19
C PRO A 151 -24.21 -19.77 0.38
N SER A 152 -25.52 -19.85 0.64
CA SER A 152 -26.54 -19.02 -0.01
C SER A 152 -26.41 -17.52 0.27
N LEU A 153 -25.72 -17.13 1.34
CA LEU A 153 -25.52 -15.74 1.74
C LEU A 153 -24.17 -15.17 1.28
N PHE A 154 -23.45 -15.83 0.36
CA PHE A 154 -22.17 -15.33 -0.15
C PHE A 154 -22.26 -13.90 -0.73
N TRP A 155 -23.43 -13.49 -1.24
CA TRP A 155 -23.70 -12.13 -1.73
C TRP A 155 -23.58 -11.06 -0.64
N VAL A 156 -23.77 -11.41 0.64
CA VAL A 156 -23.52 -10.50 1.77
C VAL A 156 -22.03 -10.14 1.83
N GLY A 157 -21.14 -11.11 1.56
CA GLY A 157 -19.70 -10.88 1.42
C GLY A 157 -19.36 -9.91 0.28
N ALA A 158 -20.13 -9.91 -0.81
CA ALA A 158 -19.98 -8.97 -1.92
C ALA A 158 -20.31 -7.50 -1.55
N ILE A 159 -21.06 -7.29 -0.46
CA ILE A 159 -21.40 -5.96 0.07
C ILE A 159 -20.45 -5.57 1.20
N LEU A 160 -20.19 -6.48 2.14
CA LEU A 160 -19.33 -6.23 3.30
C LEU A 160 -17.86 -6.04 2.93
N SER A 161 -17.37 -6.71 1.87
CA SER A 161 -15.98 -6.57 1.43
C SER A 161 -15.67 -5.15 0.92
N PRO A 162 -16.45 -4.55 0.00
CA PRO A 162 -16.26 -3.16 -0.40
C PRO A 162 -16.34 -2.15 0.74
N LEU A 163 -17.31 -2.31 1.65
CA LEU A 163 -17.46 -1.42 2.81
C LEU A 163 -16.25 -1.52 3.75
N GLY A 164 -15.80 -2.74 4.03
CA GLY A 164 -14.62 -3.00 4.86
C GLY A 164 -13.36 -2.39 4.28
N TRP A 165 -13.14 -2.59 2.97
CA TRP A 165 -12.01 -2.00 2.26
C TRP A 165 -12.06 -0.48 2.23
N ALA A 166 -13.25 0.12 2.08
CA ALA A 166 -13.42 1.56 2.13
C ALA A 166 -13.07 2.12 3.52
N PHE A 167 -13.58 1.53 4.60
CA PHE A 167 -13.25 1.97 5.97
C PHE A 167 -11.78 1.77 6.30
N PHE A 168 -11.19 0.68 5.84
CA PHE A 168 -9.76 0.43 5.94
C PHE A 168 -8.97 1.56 5.24
N ASN A 169 -9.24 1.83 3.96
CA ASN A 169 -8.51 2.86 3.21
C ASN A 169 -8.65 4.26 3.79
N VAL A 170 -9.86 4.63 4.24
CA VAL A 170 -10.09 5.89 4.96
C VAL A 170 -9.12 5.98 6.13
N CYS A 171 -9.14 5.03 7.06
CA CYS A 171 -8.24 5.03 8.21
C CYS A 171 -6.75 5.13 7.81
N GLY A 172 -6.34 4.39 6.78
CA GLY A 172 -4.96 4.40 6.28
C GLY A 172 -4.52 5.77 5.75
N VAL A 173 -5.34 6.42 4.92
CA VAL A 173 -5.04 7.75 4.37
C VAL A 173 -4.81 8.76 5.49
N PHE A 174 -5.58 8.71 6.57
CA PHE A 174 -5.39 9.61 7.71
C PHE A 174 -4.12 9.29 8.49
N SER A 175 -3.90 8.03 8.85
CA SER A 175 -2.68 7.62 9.57
C SER A 175 -1.41 7.98 8.80
N HIS A 176 -1.43 7.89 7.46
CA HIS A 176 -0.29 8.29 6.61
C HIS A 176 -0.17 9.81 6.43
N SER A 177 -1.26 10.58 6.53
CA SER A 177 -1.21 12.04 6.46
C SER A 177 -0.45 12.68 7.64
N TYR A 178 -0.33 11.98 8.77
CA TYR A 178 0.47 12.41 9.92
C TYR A 178 1.98 12.22 9.73
N LEU A 179 2.42 11.41 8.76
CA LEU A 179 3.84 11.10 8.59
C LEU A 179 4.69 12.36 8.30
N PRO A 180 4.32 13.26 7.36
CA PRO A 180 5.03 14.52 7.17
C PRO A 180 4.99 15.42 8.41
N LEU A 181 3.89 15.39 9.17
CA LEU A 181 3.75 16.18 10.40
C LEU A 181 4.69 15.68 11.49
N TYR A 182 4.85 14.37 11.64
CA TYR A 182 5.80 13.75 12.56
C TYR A 182 7.25 13.98 12.15
N GLY A 183 7.53 14.02 10.85
CA GLY A 183 8.82 14.46 10.33
C GLY A 183 9.22 15.85 10.83
N ARG A 184 8.34 16.83 10.62
CA ARG A 184 8.57 18.22 11.08
C ARG A 184 8.63 18.37 12.58
N ALA A 185 7.78 17.65 13.31
CA ALA A 185 7.73 17.69 14.76
C ALA A 185 8.85 16.88 15.44
N HIS A 186 9.72 16.21 14.67
CA HIS A 186 10.75 15.35 15.22
C HIS A 186 11.77 16.16 16.04
N PRO A 187 12.16 15.73 17.26
CA PRO A 187 13.04 16.50 18.13
C PRO A 187 14.37 16.90 17.49
N GLU A 188 14.94 16.06 16.63
CA GLU A 188 16.19 16.38 15.92
C GLU A 188 16.02 17.46 14.85
N VAL A 189 14.85 17.53 14.20
CA VAL A 189 14.54 18.58 13.21
C VAL A 189 14.35 19.91 13.94
N LEU A 190 13.54 19.92 15.00
CA LEU A 190 13.33 21.10 15.84
C LEU A 190 14.64 21.58 16.49
N ALA A 191 15.52 20.66 16.89
CA ALA A 191 16.84 21.01 17.41
C ALA A 191 17.76 21.60 16.33
N ALA A 192 17.65 21.15 15.07
CA ALA A 192 18.41 21.74 13.95
C ALA A 192 17.92 23.15 13.60
N GLU A 193 16.59 23.35 13.61
CA GLU A 193 16.00 24.68 13.45
C GLU A 193 16.41 25.61 14.60
N ALA A 194 16.37 25.14 15.85
CA ALA A 194 16.77 25.92 17.02
C ALA A 194 18.27 26.29 17.04
N ARG A 195 19.12 25.47 16.39
CA ARG A 195 20.55 25.79 16.20
C ARG A 195 20.81 26.82 15.10
N GLY A 196 19.81 27.12 14.26
CA GLY A 196 20.00 27.95 13.07
C GLY A 196 20.79 27.25 11.97
N ASP A 197 20.70 25.91 11.88
CA ASP A 197 21.34 25.16 10.79
C ASP A 197 20.74 25.58 9.42
N SER A 198 21.54 25.54 8.35
CA SER A 198 21.10 25.88 6.99
C SER A 198 19.82 25.12 6.58
N LEU A 199 18.92 25.76 5.84
CA LEU A 199 17.65 25.18 5.35
C LEU A 199 17.81 23.80 4.68
N HIS A 200 18.83 23.65 3.84
CA HIS A 200 19.15 22.39 3.16
C HIS A 200 19.46 21.26 4.16
N THR A 201 20.19 21.57 5.24
CA THR A 201 20.52 20.60 6.28
C THR A 201 19.28 20.19 7.07
N VAL A 202 18.41 21.14 7.43
CA VAL A 202 17.14 20.86 8.11
C VAL A 202 16.24 19.96 7.26
N ARG A 203 16.07 20.27 5.95
CA ARG A 203 15.29 19.43 5.02
C ARG A 203 15.85 18.02 4.90
N LYS A 204 17.16 17.89 4.75
CA LYS A 204 17.80 16.57 4.67
C LYS A 204 17.55 15.74 5.93
N ILE A 205 17.58 16.36 7.11
CA ILE A 205 17.25 15.70 8.37
C ILE A 205 15.76 15.34 8.41
N GLU A 206 14.86 16.25 8.03
CA GLU A 206 13.41 16.00 7.95
C GLU A 206 13.11 14.80 7.03
N GLU A 207 13.61 14.81 5.80
CA GLU A 207 13.45 13.72 4.84
C GLU A 207 14.02 12.40 5.34
N GLN A 208 15.19 12.43 5.98
CA GLN A 208 15.78 11.23 6.56
C GLN A 208 14.90 10.68 7.70
N LYS A 209 14.37 11.53 8.56
CA LYS A 209 13.49 11.11 9.67
C LYS A 209 12.14 10.61 9.18
N ILE A 210 11.55 11.23 8.17
CA ILE A 210 10.34 10.72 7.51
C ILE A 210 10.59 9.31 6.96
N ASN A 211 11.71 9.11 6.26
CA ASN A 211 12.09 7.82 5.71
C ASN A 211 12.33 6.77 6.80
N ASP A 212 13.05 7.13 7.87
CA ASP A 212 13.34 6.22 8.99
C ASP A 212 12.04 5.81 9.70
N ILE A 213 11.18 6.77 10.06
CA ILE A 213 9.88 6.53 10.70
C ILE A 213 9.05 5.59 9.80
N SER A 214 8.95 5.88 8.51
CA SER A 214 8.23 5.02 7.56
C SER A 214 8.82 3.61 7.48
N ALA A 215 10.13 3.44 7.48
CA ALA A 215 10.77 2.13 7.40
C ALA A 215 10.53 1.29 8.68
N TYR A 216 10.64 1.91 9.86
CA TYR A 216 10.32 1.25 11.12
C TYR A 216 8.85 0.84 11.21
N SER A 217 7.94 1.65 10.65
CA SER A 217 6.51 1.33 10.59
C SER A 217 6.27 0.05 9.79
N VAL A 218 6.92 -0.11 8.64
CA VAL A 218 6.81 -1.31 7.81
C VAL A 218 7.35 -2.52 8.55
N ALA A 219 8.48 -2.40 9.24
CA ALA A 219 9.04 -3.50 10.02
C ALA A 219 8.10 -3.97 11.14
N VAL A 220 7.54 -3.05 11.92
CA VAL A 220 6.53 -3.37 12.96
C VAL A 220 5.24 -3.90 12.33
N GLY A 221 4.84 -3.35 11.17
CA GLY A 221 3.77 -3.81 10.29
C GLY A 221 3.87 -5.31 10.00
N ASN A 222 5.04 -5.74 9.54
CA ASN A 222 5.30 -7.12 9.17
C ASN A 222 5.31 -8.06 10.38
N ILE A 223 5.86 -7.63 11.52
CA ILE A 223 5.79 -8.41 12.76
C ILE A 223 4.33 -8.62 13.19
N GLY A 224 3.52 -7.56 13.14
CA GLY A 224 2.08 -7.64 13.42
C GLY A 224 1.35 -8.58 12.46
N ALA A 225 1.66 -8.53 11.17
CA ALA A 225 1.09 -9.40 10.15
C ALA A 225 1.44 -10.89 10.36
N VAL A 226 2.66 -11.20 10.81
CA VAL A 226 3.07 -12.57 11.14
C VAL A 226 2.34 -13.08 12.39
N LEU A 227 2.25 -12.25 13.45
CA LEU A 227 1.55 -12.62 14.68
C LEU A 227 0.07 -12.91 14.44
N ILE A 228 -0.61 -12.04 13.70
CA ILE A 228 -2.04 -12.20 13.43
C ILE A 228 -2.31 -13.41 12.52
N ASN A 229 -1.46 -13.64 11.51
CA ASN A 229 -1.54 -14.82 10.66
C ASN A 229 -1.35 -16.11 11.46
N GLY A 230 -0.39 -16.13 12.39
CA GLY A 230 -0.14 -17.30 13.24
C GLY A 230 -1.40 -17.72 14.02
N VAL A 231 -2.13 -16.75 14.57
CA VAL A 231 -3.43 -17.01 15.24
C VAL A 231 -4.49 -17.48 14.24
N CYS A 232 -4.58 -16.86 13.06
CA CYS A 232 -5.55 -17.26 12.02
C CYS A 232 -5.29 -18.69 11.50
N ILE A 233 -4.03 -19.09 11.36
CA ILE A 233 -3.63 -20.47 11.03
C ILE A 233 -4.06 -21.42 12.15
N GLY A 234 -3.80 -21.05 13.42
CA GLY A 234 -4.22 -21.84 14.58
C GLY A 234 -5.74 -22.07 14.62
N ILE A 235 -6.54 -21.04 14.35
CA ILE A 235 -8.01 -21.13 14.24
C ILE A 235 -8.41 -22.07 13.08
N SER A 236 -7.77 -21.90 11.91
CA SER A 236 -8.08 -22.69 10.72
C SER A 236 -7.81 -24.18 10.92
N VAL A 237 -6.65 -24.53 11.50
CA VAL A 237 -6.29 -25.92 11.80
C VAL A 237 -7.14 -26.48 12.93
N GLY A 238 -7.36 -25.71 14.01
CA GLY A 238 -8.13 -26.15 15.17
C GLY A 238 -9.61 -26.42 14.88
N MET A 239 -10.15 -25.83 13.82
CA MET A 239 -11.54 -26.00 13.37
C MET A 239 -11.68 -26.86 12.11
N HIS A 240 -10.69 -27.70 11.83
CA HIS A 240 -10.68 -28.64 10.71
C HIS A 240 -10.94 -27.97 9.34
N GLU A 241 -10.38 -26.77 9.14
CA GLU A 241 -10.42 -26.05 7.86
C GLU A 241 -11.82 -25.75 7.31
N THR A 242 -12.83 -25.71 8.19
CA THR A 242 -14.20 -25.33 7.83
C THR A 242 -14.28 -23.87 7.38
N SER A 243 -15.31 -23.48 6.63
CA SER A 243 -15.50 -22.08 6.25
C SER A 243 -15.75 -21.15 7.43
N LEU A 244 -16.39 -21.69 8.47
CA LEU A 244 -16.58 -21.01 9.75
C LEU A 244 -15.24 -20.60 10.38
N SER A 245 -14.17 -21.39 10.16
CA SER A 245 -12.83 -21.04 10.64
C SER A 245 -12.30 -19.76 10.00
N LEU A 246 -12.58 -19.53 8.71
CA LEU A 246 -12.21 -18.30 8.01
C LEU A 246 -13.04 -17.10 8.50
N GLU A 247 -14.34 -17.28 8.73
CA GLU A 247 -15.21 -16.24 9.30
C GLU A 247 -14.73 -15.78 10.69
N ILE A 248 -14.44 -16.74 11.58
CA ILE A 248 -13.92 -16.46 12.92
C ILE A 248 -12.57 -15.76 12.86
N ALA A 249 -11.68 -16.22 11.98
CA ALA A 249 -10.36 -15.61 11.85
C ALA A 249 -10.45 -14.19 11.24
N ILE A 250 -11.35 -13.92 10.29
CA ILE A 250 -11.64 -12.55 9.80
C ILE A 250 -12.15 -11.68 10.95
N ALA A 251 -13.13 -12.15 11.72
CA ALA A 251 -13.68 -11.40 12.84
C ALA A 251 -12.63 -11.13 13.92
N PHE A 252 -11.74 -12.09 14.19
CA PHE A 252 -10.59 -11.90 15.08
C PHE A 252 -9.70 -10.75 14.64
N THR A 253 -9.42 -10.61 13.34
CA THR A 253 -8.64 -9.45 12.86
C THR A 253 -9.34 -8.10 13.12
N GLY A 254 -10.68 -8.07 13.08
CA GLY A 254 -11.47 -6.91 13.44
C GLY A 254 -11.40 -6.57 14.93
N VAL A 255 -11.52 -7.58 15.80
CA VAL A 255 -11.37 -7.41 17.26
C VAL A 255 -9.95 -6.95 17.60
N TRP A 256 -8.95 -7.55 16.98
CA TRP A 256 -7.55 -7.17 17.15
C TRP A 256 -7.33 -5.70 16.78
N TRP A 257 -7.84 -5.27 15.63
CA TRP A 257 -7.74 -3.88 15.20
C TRP A 257 -8.45 -2.92 16.17
N LEU A 258 -9.66 -3.26 16.63
CA LEU A 258 -10.41 -2.45 17.60
C LEU A 258 -9.68 -2.33 18.94
N MET A 259 -9.25 -3.47 19.48
CA MET A 259 -8.56 -3.56 20.77
C MET A 259 -7.32 -2.67 20.77
N TRP A 260 -6.46 -2.80 19.76
CA TRP A 260 -5.25 -1.99 19.70
C TRP A 260 -5.49 -0.53 19.38
N THR A 261 -6.50 -0.21 18.57
CA THR A 261 -6.90 1.19 18.34
C THR A 261 -7.34 1.86 19.65
N LEU A 262 -8.10 1.16 20.49
CA LEU A 262 -8.53 1.65 21.80
C LEU A 262 -7.37 1.77 22.79
N ILE A 263 -6.43 0.82 22.80
CA ILE A 263 -5.24 0.85 23.67
C ILE A 263 -4.32 2.02 23.32
N VAL A 264 -4.17 2.30 22.02
CA VAL A 264 -3.24 3.29 21.50
C VAL A 264 -3.83 4.71 21.47
N SER A 265 -5.16 4.84 21.39
CA SER A 265 -5.84 6.14 21.33
C SER A 265 -5.40 7.14 22.42
N PRO A 266 -5.21 6.76 23.71
CA PRO A 266 -4.73 7.68 24.75
C PRO A 266 -3.28 8.17 24.56
N TRP A 267 -2.48 7.52 23.72
CA TRP A 267 -1.08 7.88 23.46
C TRP A 267 -0.93 8.88 22.31
N LEU A 268 -1.99 9.10 21.52
CA LEU A 268 -2.05 10.03 20.40
C LEU A 268 -2.51 11.40 20.91
N ASP A 269 -1.66 12.41 20.79
CA ASP A 269 -2.06 13.80 21.05
C ASP A 269 -2.85 14.34 19.86
N ALA A 270 -3.93 15.08 20.12
CA ALA A 270 -4.65 15.80 19.07
C ALA A 270 -3.73 16.87 18.46
N ARG A 271 -3.47 16.76 17.15
CA ARG A 271 -2.74 17.76 16.35
C ARG A 271 -3.75 18.42 15.39
N PRO A 272 -4.46 19.47 15.84
CA PRO A 272 -5.52 20.08 15.04
C PRO A 272 -4.96 20.71 13.78
N ASN A 273 -5.58 20.37 12.64
CA ASN A 273 -5.35 21.02 11.35
C ASN A 273 -6.12 22.36 11.29
N GLU A 274 -5.93 23.13 10.21
CA GLU A 274 -6.66 24.38 9.99
C GLU A 274 -8.19 24.17 10.11
N PRO A 275 -8.89 24.98 10.91
CA PRO A 275 -10.32 24.81 11.13
C PRO A 275 -11.10 25.09 9.83
N LEU A 276 -12.14 24.30 9.61
CA LEU A 276 -13.03 24.44 8.45
C LEU A 276 -13.61 25.87 8.39
N PRO A 277 -13.71 26.49 7.19
CA PRO A 277 -14.40 27.77 7.02
C PRO A 277 -15.85 27.67 7.50
N LYS A 278 -16.24 28.58 8.41
CA LYS A 278 -17.59 28.59 9.01
C LYS A 278 -18.66 28.67 7.91
N GLY A 279 -19.60 27.71 7.90
CA GLY A 279 -20.77 27.70 7.01
C GLY A 279 -20.66 26.88 5.72
N THR A 280 -19.60 26.06 5.55
CA THR A 280 -19.48 25.17 4.38
C THR A 280 -19.74 23.70 4.74
N ASN A 281 -20.45 22.99 3.85
CA ASN A 281 -20.62 21.54 3.95
C ASN A 281 -19.25 20.86 3.73
N TRP A 282 -18.93 19.91 4.60
CA TRP A 282 -17.63 19.24 4.72
C TRP A 282 -17.29 18.45 3.46
N ILE A 283 -18.26 17.69 2.94
CA ILE A 283 -18.13 16.95 1.68
C ILE A 283 -17.88 17.90 0.51
N LEU A 284 -18.64 19.00 0.43
CA LEU A 284 -18.49 19.99 -0.63
C LEU A 284 -17.12 20.69 -0.57
N HIS A 285 -16.61 20.93 0.64
CA HIS A 285 -15.27 21.49 0.85
C HIS A 285 -14.17 20.52 0.37
N SER A 286 -14.24 19.23 0.72
CA SER A 286 -13.31 18.20 0.24
C SER A 286 -13.28 18.10 -1.29
N TRP A 287 -14.46 18.05 -1.92
CA TRP A 287 -14.58 17.97 -3.37
C TRP A 287 -14.12 19.26 -4.06
N LYS A 288 -14.40 20.44 -3.50
CA LYS A 288 -13.91 21.72 -4.03
C LYS A 288 -12.38 21.78 -4.01
N LYS A 289 -11.75 21.43 -2.88
CA LYS A 289 -10.28 21.42 -2.75
C LYS A 289 -9.63 20.41 -3.69
N THR A 290 -10.24 19.23 -3.82
CA THR A 290 -9.81 18.20 -4.77
C THR A 290 -9.91 18.72 -6.21
N TYR A 291 -11.02 19.36 -6.57
CA TYR A 291 -11.21 19.95 -7.89
C TYR A 291 -10.20 21.05 -8.20
N GLU A 292 -9.92 21.95 -7.25
CA GLU A 292 -8.87 22.99 -7.39
C GLU A 292 -7.47 22.37 -7.58
N THR A 293 -7.19 21.26 -6.90
CA THR A 293 -5.93 20.52 -7.05
C THR A 293 -5.84 19.84 -8.42
N VAL A 294 -6.90 19.17 -8.86
CA VAL A 294 -6.97 18.50 -10.18
C VAL A 294 -6.92 19.50 -11.31
N THR A 295 -7.61 20.64 -11.22
CA THR A 295 -7.57 21.69 -12.25
C THR A 295 -6.21 22.39 -12.34
N SER A 296 -5.39 22.31 -11.29
CA SER A 296 -4.01 22.79 -11.28
C SER A 296 -3.02 21.86 -12.00
N PHE A 297 -3.48 20.78 -12.65
CA PHE A 297 -2.62 19.79 -13.32
C PHE A 297 -1.64 20.38 -14.35
N LYS A 298 -1.99 21.48 -15.02
CA LYS A 298 -1.10 22.13 -15.99
C LYS A 298 0.14 22.75 -15.34
N LYS A 299 0.06 23.14 -14.06
CA LYS A 299 1.19 23.73 -13.31
C LYS A 299 2.09 22.67 -12.69
N LEU A 300 1.58 21.45 -12.46
CA LEU A 300 2.25 20.37 -11.72
C LEU A 300 2.25 19.06 -12.54
N SER A 301 2.53 19.14 -13.83
CA SER A 301 2.38 18.00 -14.77
C SER A 301 3.25 16.80 -14.41
N GLU A 302 4.45 17.02 -13.88
CA GLU A 302 5.35 15.93 -13.44
C GLU A 302 4.79 15.17 -12.23
N ILE A 303 4.16 15.87 -11.28
CA ILE A 303 3.54 15.24 -10.10
C ILE A 303 2.35 14.38 -10.55
N PHE A 304 1.52 14.87 -11.47
CA PHE A 304 0.41 14.08 -12.02
C PHE A 304 0.88 12.85 -12.81
N LYS A 305 1.95 12.97 -13.60
CA LYS A 305 2.58 11.82 -14.28
C LYS A 305 3.07 10.79 -13.27
N PHE A 306 3.72 11.23 -12.20
CA PHE A 306 4.14 10.36 -11.10
C PHE A 306 2.95 9.68 -10.41
N MET A 307 1.87 10.40 -10.12
CA MET A 307 0.67 9.83 -9.49
C MET A 307 0.00 8.76 -10.36
N ILE A 308 -0.08 8.97 -11.68
CA ILE A 308 -0.62 7.97 -12.62
C ILE A 308 0.28 6.74 -12.67
N ALA A 309 1.61 6.94 -12.75
CA ALA A 309 2.56 5.84 -12.75
C ALA A 309 2.48 5.03 -11.45
N TRP A 310 2.41 5.71 -10.30
CA TRP A 310 2.25 5.08 -8.99
C TRP A 310 0.90 4.37 -8.85
N PHE A 311 -0.19 4.93 -9.39
CA PHE A 311 -1.50 4.28 -9.41
C PHE A 311 -1.45 2.94 -10.14
N ILE A 312 -0.89 2.92 -11.36
CA ILE A 312 -0.75 1.70 -12.17
C ILE A 312 0.15 0.68 -11.46
N LEU A 313 1.28 1.14 -10.91
CA LEU A 313 2.22 0.28 -10.20
C LEU A 313 1.60 -0.32 -8.93
N SER A 314 0.90 0.51 -8.13
CA SER A 314 0.28 0.08 -6.88
C SER A 314 -0.87 -0.89 -7.13
N ASP A 315 -1.68 -0.68 -8.17
CA ASP A 315 -2.74 -1.61 -8.54
C ASP A 315 -2.19 -3.00 -8.92
N GLY A 316 -1.10 -3.02 -9.70
CA GLY A 316 -0.38 -4.26 -10.03
C GLY A 316 0.16 -4.98 -8.80
N ILE A 317 0.81 -4.26 -7.88
CA ILE A 317 1.36 -4.83 -6.63
C ILE A 317 0.26 -5.43 -5.76
N ASN A 318 -0.89 -4.75 -5.62
CA ASN A 318 -1.99 -5.21 -4.77
C ASN A 318 -2.79 -6.37 -5.39
N THR A 319 -2.82 -6.48 -6.73
CA THR A 319 -3.56 -7.54 -7.42
C THR A 319 -2.81 -8.88 -7.44
N ILE A 320 -1.48 -8.87 -7.42
CA ILE A 320 -0.65 -10.08 -7.44
C ILE A 320 -1.02 -11.06 -6.29
N PRO A 321 -1.10 -10.62 -5.02
CA PRO A 321 -1.54 -11.51 -3.93
C PRO A 321 -2.92 -12.12 -4.18
N ALA A 322 -3.91 -11.31 -4.60
CA ALA A 322 -5.27 -11.79 -4.83
C ALA A 322 -5.33 -12.91 -5.87
N ILE A 323 -4.67 -12.72 -7.02
CA ILE A 323 -4.58 -13.76 -8.07
C ILE A 323 -3.81 -14.98 -7.58
N HIS A 324 -2.71 -14.78 -6.87
CA HIS A 324 -1.90 -15.88 -6.33
C HIS A 324 -2.74 -16.81 -5.46
N TYR A 325 -3.58 -16.30 -4.56
CA TYR A 325 -4.43 -17.15 -3.71
C TYR A 325 -5.53 -17.87 -4.48
N VAL A 326 -6.13 -17.24 -5.49
CA VAL A 326 -7.09 -17.91 -6.37
C VAL A 326 -6.44 -19.13 -7.02
N ILE A 327 -5.20 -18.99 -7.52
CA ILE A 327 -4.42 -20.08 -8.13
C ILE A 327 -4.08 -21.17 -7.10
N LEU A 328 -3.57 -20.79 -5.92
CA LEU A 328 -3.20 -21.75 -4.87
C LEU A 328 -4.39 -22.66 -4.50
N TYR A 329 -5.57 -22.07 -4.31
CA TYR A 329 -6.75 -22.82 -3.92
C TYR A 329 -7.36 -23.65 -5.07
N ARG A 330 -7.41 -23.11 -6.30
CA ARG A 330 -8.11 -23.76 -7.44
C ARG A 330 -7.24 -24.73 -8.22
N GLU A 331 -6.05 -24.29 -8.60
CA GLU A 331 -5.16 -25.04 -9.49
C GLU A 331 -4.34 -26.04 -8.70
N LEU A 332 -3.83 -25.62 -7.55
CA LEU A 332 -2.97 -26.45 -6.70
C LEU A 332 -3.75 -27.22 -5.62
N SER A 333 -5.06 -26.99 -5.50
CA SER A 333 -5.95 -27.63 -4.51
C SER A 333 -5.43 -27.48 -3.07
N PHE A 334 -4.85 -26.32 -2.74
CA PHE A 334 -4.35 -26.04 -1.40
C PHE A 334 -5.50 -25.89 -0.41
N THR A 335 -5.31 -26.43 0.79
CA THR A 335 -6.24 -26.20 1.89
C THR A 335 -6.16 -24.76 2.40
N HIS A 336 -7.13 -24.37 3.24
CA HIS A 336 -7.16 -23.04 3.86
C HIS A 336 -5.88 -22.77 4.67
N ALA A 337 -5.39 -23.75 5.44
CA ALA A 337 -4.18 -23.59 6.25
C ALA A 337 -2.93 -23.44 5.39
N HIS A 338 -2.77 -24.24 4.32
CA HIS A 338 -1.65 -24.12 3.40
C HIS A 338 -1.61 -22.75 2.70
N SER A 339 -2.78 -22.23 2.32
CA SER A 339 -2.91 -20.90 1.72
C SER A 339 -2.49 -19.79 2.69
N LEU A 340 -2.87 -19.89 3.97
CA LEU A 340 -2.45 -18.94 5.01
C LEU A 340 -0.95 -19.02 5.32
N ILE A 341 -0.35 -20.22 5.31
CA ILE A 341 1.09 -20.41 5.54
C ILE A 341 1.92 -19.74 4.43
N ILE A 342 1.50 -19.82 3.17
CA ILE A 342 2.17 -19.11 2.07
C ILE A 342 2.13 -17.59 2.27
N SER A 343 1.09 -17.06 2.90
CA SER A 343 0.99 -15.63 3.20
C SER A 343 2.05 -15.14 4.17
N VAL A 344 2.37 -15.96 5.17
CA VAL A 344 3.45 -15.70 6.12
C VAL A 344 4.79 -15.68 5.39
N LEU A 345 5.01 -16.65 4.48
CA LEU A 345 6.21 -16.69 3.66
C LEU A 345 6.34 -15.43 2.79
N LEU A 346 5.24 -15.00 2.16
CA LEU A 346 5.20 -13.77 1.36
C LEU A 346 5.57 -12.53 2.19
N ALA A 347 5.02 -12.41 3.41
CA ALA A 347 5.34 -11.31 4.32
C ALA A 347 6.81 -11.31 4.77
N ILE A 348 7.38 -12.49 5.03
CA ILE A 348 8.81 -12.63 5.37
C ILE A 348 9.68 -12.24 4.18
N MET A 349 9.36 -12.71 2.97
CA MET A 349 10.11 -12.37 1.75
C MET A 349 10.01 -10.88 1.43
N ALA A 350 8.85 -10.25 1.62
CA ALA A 350 8.68 -8.82 1.47
C ALA A 350 9.54 -8.03 2.48
N SER A 351 9.57 -8.48 3.74
CA SER A 351 10.43 -7.90 4.79
C SER A 351 11.91 -8.00 4.43
N LEU A 352 12.35 -9.19 4.01
CA LEU A 352 13.73 -9.45 3.60
C LEU A 352 14.12 -8.56 2.41
N GLY A 353 13.23 -8.42 1.42
CA GLY A 353 13.43 -7.51 0.30
C GLY A 353 13.62 -6.05 0.74
N ALA A 354 12.80 -5.57 1.68
CA ALA A 354 12.95 -4.22 2.22
C ALA A 354 14.29 -4.03 2.93
N TYR A 355 14.71 -4.98 3.79
CA TYR A 355 16.01 -4.91 4.47
C TYR A 355 17.19 -4.96 3.50
N ILE A 356 17.14 -5.85 2.49
CA ILE A 356 18.15 -5.95 1.45
C ILE A 356 18.25 -4.61 0.71
N PHE A 357 17.13 -3.99 0.34
CA PHE A 357 17.15 -2.71 -0.36
C PHE A 357 17.67 -1.56 0.53
N MET A 358 17.30 -1.54 1.82
CA MET A 358 17.87 -0.60 2.78
C MET A 358 19.39 -0.78 2.95
N PHE A 359 19.87 -2.01 2.92
CA PHE A 359 21.31 -2.31 2.95
C PHE A 359 22.00 -1.88 1.65
N ILE A 360 21.42 -2.19 0.49
CA ILE A 360 21.93 -1.78 -0.82
C ILE A 360 22.06 -0.25 -0.91
N ARG A 361 21.08 0.50 -0.38
CA ARG A 361 21.13 1.97 -0.32
C ARG A 361 22.38 2.49 0.41
N ARG A 362 22.92 1.74 1.39
CA ARG A 362 24.13 2.13 2.14
C ARG A 362 25.42 1.80 1.39
N LEU A 363 25.40 0.85 0.45
CA LEU A 363 26.59 0.48 -0.33
C LEU A 363 27.13 1.66 -1.15
N GLY A 364 26.25 2.49 -1.70
CA GLY A 364 26.66 3.66 -2.50
C GLY A 364 27.62 4.59 -1.74
N PRO A 365 27.15 5.23 -0.65
CA PRO A 365 27.96 6.10 0.21
C PRO A 365 29.15 5.39 0.86
N LEU A 366 29.02 4.09 1.19
CA LEU A 366 30.08 3.32 1.83
C LEU A 366 31.25 3.05 0.89
N VAL A 367 30.97 2.66 -0.36
CA VAL A 367 32.01 2.44 -1.38
C VAL A 367 32.66 3.77 -1.76
N THR A 368 31.89 4.84 -1.93
CA THR A 368 32.45 6.18 -2.16
C THR A 368 33.31 6.68 -0.99
N GLY A 369 32.88 6.43 0.25
CA GLY A 369 33.65 6.73 1.46
C GLY A 369 34.93 5.91 1.58
N LEU A 370 34.90 4.61 1.27
CA LEU A 370 36.09 3.74 1.24
C LEU A 370 37.09 4.18 0.17
N ILE A 371 36.63 4.56 -1.02
CA ILE A 371 37.48 5.11 -2.08
C ILE A 371 38.15 6.39 -1.60
N TYR A 372 37.42 7.28 -0.92
CA TYR A 372 38.02 8.47 -0.33
C TYR A 372 39.07 8.11 0.73
N THR A 373 38.77 7.22 1.69
CA THR A 373 39.73 6.84 2.73
C THR A 373 41.01 6.23 2.13
N ALA A 374 40.88 5.42 1.07
CA ALA A 374 42.02 4.80 0.40
C ALA A 374 42.83 5.79 -0.48
N THR A 375 42.19 6.81 -1.04
CA THR A 375 42.82 7.69 -2.05
C THR A 375 43.05 9.13 -1.59
N HIS A 376 42.46 9.52 -0.46
CA HIS A 376 42.42 10.87 0.12
C HIS A 376 41.92 11.96 -0.86
N ASP A 377 41.17 11.56 -1.90
CA ASP A 377 40.68 12.46 -2.94
C ASP A 377 39.24 12.14 -3.34
N TYR A 378 38.32 13.08 -3.09
CA TYR A 378 36.90 12.95 -3.43
C TYR A 378 36.65 12.84 -4.94
N ARG A 379 37.57 13.30 -5.80
CA ARG A 379 37.43 13.23 -7.26
C ARG A 379 37.43 11.79 -7.75
N LYS A 380 38.17 10.89 -7.10
CA LYS A 380 38.24 9.48 -7.48
C LYS A 380 36.97 8.71 -7.11
N ALA A 381 36.26 9.18 -6.08
CA ALA A 381 34.99 8.61 -5.66
C ALA A 381 33.89 8.77 -6.74
N PHE A 382 33.97 9.77 -7.62
CA PHE A 382 33.01 9.98 -8.72
C PHE A 382 32.98 8.86 -9.76
N TRP A 383 34.06 8.10 -9.94
CA TRP A 383 34.11 7.01 -10.91
C TRP A 383 33.18 5.84 -10.54
N PHE A 384 32.88 5.67 -9.25
CA PHE A 384 31.98 4.60 -8.80
C PHE A 384 30.50 4.87 -9.16
N PRO A 385 29.91 6.04 -8.83
CA PRO A 385 28.58 6.41 -9.33
C PRO A 385 28.52 6.45 -10.87
N LEU A 386 29.57 6.94 -11.54
CA LEU A 386 29.63 6.96 -13.00
C LEU A 386 29.62 5.54 -13.59
N GLY A 387 30.33 4.59 -12.96
CA GLY A 387 30.32 3.18 -13.34
C GLY A 387 28.94 2.52 -13.14
N LEU A 388 28.23 2.86 -12.06
CA LEU A 388 26.86 2.40 -11.83
C LEU A 388 25.88 2.93 -12.89
N ILE A 389 26.00 4.21 -13.25
CA ILE A 389 25.20 4.82 -14.33
C ILE A 389 25.54 4.14 -15.67
N ALA A 390 26.82 3.97 -15.99
CA ALA A 390 27.26 3.33 -17.22
C ALA A 390 26.78 1.88 -17.32
N LEU A 391 26.81 1.13 -16.21
CA LEU A 391 26.25 -0.23 -16.14
C LEU A 391 24.73 -0.22 -16.38
N GLY A 392 24.00 0.71 -15.77
CA GLY A 392 22.56 0.87 -16.00
C GLY A 392 22.24 1.20 -17.47
N VAL A 393 23.02 2.08 -18.09
CA VAL A 393 22.90 2.42 -19.51
C VAL A 393 23.27 1.22 -20.39
N LEU A 394 24.33 0.47 -20.09
CA LEU A 394 24.70 -0.75 -20.83
C LEU A 394 23.58 -1.80 -20.79
N ILE A 395 22.97 -2.01 -19.63
CA ILE A 395 21.82 -2.91 -19.50
C ILE A 395 20.68 -2.42 -20.38
N LEU A 396 20.32 -1.13 -20.31
CA LEU A 396 19.26 -0.56 -21.15
C LEU A 396 19.54 -0.65 -22.65
N LEU A 397 20.79 -0.43 -23.07
CA LEU A 397 21.22 -0.56 -24.46
C LEU A 397 21.24 -2.01 -24.94
N SER A 398 21.45 -2.97 -24.03
CA SER A 398 21.40 -4.41 -24.35
C SER A 398 19.96 -4.96 -24.48
N VAL A 399 18.95 -4.19 -24.07
CA VAL A 399 17.54 -4.57 -24.23
C VAL A 399 17.11 -4.31 -25.67
N ASP A 400 16.98 -5.39 -26.44
CA ASP A 400 16.33 -5.35 -27.75
C ASP A 400 14.80 -5.26 -27.56
N VAL A 401 14.30 -4.05 -27.67
CA VAL A 401 12.89 -3.72 -27.46
C VAL A 401 11.99 -4.38 -28.51
N ASP A 402 12.47 -4.58 -29.73
CA ASP A 402 11.67 -5.16 -30.82
C ASP A 402 11.64 -6.68 -30.73
N LEU A 403 12.77 -7.32 -30.40
CA LEU A 403 12.79 -8.73 -30.00
C LEU A 403 11.89 -8.97 -28.78
N GLY A 404 11.92 -8.08 -27.79
CA GLY A 404 11.05 -8.15 -26.61
C GLY A 404 9.55 -8.07 -26.96
N LYS A 405 9.16 -7.20 -27.90
CA LYS A 405 7.78 -7.13 -28.40
C LYS A 405 7.37 -8.40 -29.14
N ASP A 406 8.26 -8.96 -29.95
CA ASP A 406 7.96 -10.17 -30.73
C ASP A 406 7.88 -11.41 -29.83
N GLN A 407 8.76 -11.52 -28.83
CA GLN A 407 8.66 -12.53 -27.77
C GLN A 407 7.36 -12.41 -26.98
N ALA A 408 6.93 -11.19 -26.63
CA ALA A 408 5.66 -10.97 -25.94
C ALA A 408 4.44 -11.36 -26.81
N ARG A 409 4.49 -11.07 -28.12
CA ARG A 409 3.45 -11.48 -29.08
C ARG A 409 3.42 -12.99 -29.28
N GLN A 410 4.57 -13.64 -29.31
CA GLN A 410 4.69 -15.09 -29.47
C GLN A 410 4.17 -15.80 -28.22
N PHE A 411 4.58 -15.36 -27.03
CA PHE A 411 4.01 -15.82 -25.77
C PHE A 411 2.48 -15.66 -25.70
N ALA A 412 1.95 -14.53 -26.19
CA ALA A 412 0.51 -14.31 -26.25
C ALA A 412 -0.21 -15.24 -27.24
N ARG A 413 0.43 -15.64 -28.34
CA ARG A 413 -0.10 -16.61 -29.31
C ARG A 413 -0.05 -18.03 -28.75
N ASP A 414 1.09 -18.45 -28.20
CA ASP A 414 1.27 -19.78 -27.62
C ASP A 414 0.27 -20.01 -26.47
N LYS A 415 0.01 -18.98 -25.66
CA LYS A 415 -1.02 -19.02 -24.61
C LYS A 415 -2.44 -19.16 -25.17
N ARG A 416 -2.74 -18.56 -26.33
CA ARG A 416 -4.05 -18.71 -27.02
C ARG A 416 -4.20 -20.09 -27.65
N GLU A 417 -3.14 -20.63 -28.25
CA GLU A 417 -3.13 -21.96 -28.85
C GLU A 417 -3.25 -23.05 -27.79
N ALA A 418 -2.52 -22.92 -26.67
CA ALA A 418 -2.66 -23.80 -25.52
C ALA A 418 -4.10 -23.78 -24.97
N ARG A 419 -4.74 -22.60 -24.92
CA ARG A 419 -6.15 -22.46 -24.52
C ARG A 419 -7.09 -23.16 -25.50
N HIS A 420 -6.88 -23.00 -26.80
CA HIS A 420 -7.69 -23.67 -27.82
C HIS A 420 -7.51 -25.19 -27.83
N GLN A 421 -6.31 -25.69 -27.57
CA GLN A 421 -6.09 -27.14 -27.43
C GLN A 421 -6.80 -27.68 -26.20
N LEU A 422 -6.72 -26.98 -25.07
CA LEU A 422 -7.46 -27.36 -23.85
C LEU A 422 -8.98 -27.36 -24.05
N GLU A 423 -9.53 -26.43 -24.84
CA GLU A 423 -10.94 -26.42 -25.23
C GLU A 423 -11.31 -27.61 -26.14
N LYS A 424 -10.40 -27.99 -27.04
CA LYS A 424 -10.61 -29.09 -28.00
C LYS A 424 -10.51 -30.48 -27.37
N PHE A 425 -9.79 -30.61 -26.24
CA PHE A 425 -9.77 -31.82 -25.42
C PHE A 425 -10.92 -31.89 -24.40
N SER A 426 -11.68 -30.80 -24.23
CA SER A 426 -12.80 -30.71 -23.29
C SER A 426 -14.18 -30.88 -23.95
N ASN A 427 -14.24 -30.95 -25.28
CA ASN A 427 -15.39 -31.37 -26.10
C ASN A 427 -15.10 -32.76 -26.66
#